data_AF-A0A0Q6CVS5-F1
#
_entry.id   AF-A0A0Q6CVS5-F1
#
_cell.length_a   1.000
_cell.length_b   1.000
_cell.length_c   1.000
_cell.angle_alpha   90.00
_cell.angle_beta   90.00
_cell.angle_gamma   90.00
#
_symmetry.space_group_name_H-M   'P 1'
#
loop_
_entity.id
_entity.type
_entity.pdbx_description
1 polymer ?
#
loop_
_entity_poly.entity_id
_entity_poly.type
_entity_poly.pdbx_seq_one_letter_code
_entity_poly.pdbx_strand_id
1 'polypeptide(L)'
;MAGPEARVASHETARPLWLTLALWTVPGLVFLLAAGLWVSATTLHELSDSAYDRSLAGAVRAINLNISTESGGVGVELPYPLFESFQATASGEVFFRVSTEDGLVQIGDALLPPPPALSVGEISFYDATYFDRPIRVAVFKRPLDRPLYGASNAQNIVIEVAETTGSREAFRQSLIHRAI
;
A
#
# COMPACT_ATOMS: atom_id res chain seq x y z
N MET A 1 -53.53 -43.40 64.80
CA MET A 1 -52.09 -43.37 65.08
C MET A 1 -51.36 -43.34 63.74
N ALA A 2 -50.56 -42.27 63.56
CA ALA A 2 -49.45 -41.97 62.63
C ALA A 2 -49.23 -42.79 61.33
N GLY A 3 -48.99 -42.05 60.22
CA GLY A 3 -48.61 -42.50 58.87
C GLY A 3 -47.22 -43.15 58.75
N PRO A 4 -46.67 -43.34 57.54
CA PRO A 4 -46.17 -42.21 56.71
C PRO A 4 -46.52 -42.34 55.21
N GLU A 5 -46.96 -41.26 54.55
CA GLU A 5 -46.16 -40.23 53.86
C GLU A 5 -45.26 -40.77 52.74
N ALA A 6 -45.80 -40.65 51.52
CA ALA A 6 -45.09 -40.75 50.26
C ALA A 6 -44.01 -39.65 50.18
N ARG A 7 -42.73 -40.05 50.17
CA ARG A 7 -41.62 -39.15 49.87
C ARG A 7 -41.36 -39.12 48.36
N VAL A 8 -41.74 -38.01 47.75
CA VAL A 8 -41.37 -37.62 46.38
C VAL A 8 -39.86 -37.35 46.34
N ALA A 9 -39.13 -38.10 45.52
CA ALA A 9 -37.71 -37.88 45.28
C ALA A 9 -37.51 -36.75 44.25
N SER A 10 -37.14 -35.57 44.72
CA SER A 10 -36.72 -34.44 43.89
C SER A 10 -35.35 -34.71 43.26
N HIS A 11 -35.28 -34.81 41.94
CA HIS A 11 -34.02 -34.84 41.20
C HIS A 11 -33.51 -33.40 41.07
N GLU A 12 -32.55 -33.02 41.91
CA GLU A 12 -31.78 -31.79 41.71
C GLU A 12 -30.83 -31.99 40.52
N THR A 13 -31.16 -31.37 39.38
CA THR A 13 -30.26 -31.29 38.23
C THR A 13 -29.07 -30.38 38.60
N ALA A 14 -28.02 -30.98 39.16
CA ALA A 14 -26.77 -30.28 39.43
C ALA A 14 -26.18 -29.79 38.10
N ARG A 15 -26.18 -28.47 37.90
CA ARG A 15 -25.49 -27.86 36.77
C ARG A 15 -24.01 -28.26 36.84
N PRO A 16 -23.44 -28.85 35.78
CA PRO A 16 -22.08 -29.33 35.85
C PRO A 16 -21.12 -28.16 36.07
N LEU A 17 -20.29 -28.24 37.12
CA LEU A 17 -19.35 -27.20 37.53
C LEU A 17 -18.37 -26.80 36.42
N TRP A 18 -18.04 -27.73 35.52
CA TRP A 18 -17.21 -27.49 34.34
C TRP A 18 -17.84 -26.48 33.36
N LEU A 19 -19.17 -26.39 33.33
CA LEU A 19 -19.93 -25.53 32.43
C LEU A 19 -19.91 -24.07 32.93
N THR A 20 -19.93 -23.86 34.24
CA THR A 20 -19.66 -22.56 34.86
C THR A 20 -18.21 -22.12 34.67
N LEU A 21 -17.22 -23.02 34.85
CA LEU A 21 -15.82 -22.66 34.60
C LEU A 21 -15.59 -22.25 33.14
N ALA A 22 -16.15 -23.02 32.19
CA ALA A 22 -16.03 -22.74 30.77
C ALA A 22 -16.68 -21.39 30.38
N LEU A 23 -17.82 -21.04 30.99
CA LEU A 23 -18.52 -19.78 30.69
C LEU A 23 -17.68 -18.54 31.03
N TRP A 24 -16.76 -18.63 31.99
CA TRP A 24 -15.90 -17.51 32.40
C TRP A 24 -14.54 -17.51 31.69
N THR A 25 -13.98 -18.69 31.40
CA THR A 25 -12.66 -18.80 30.77
C THR A 25 -12.68 -18.64 29.26
N VAL A 26 -13.70 -19.17 28.59
CA VAL A 26 -13.82 -19.12 27.12
C VAL A 26 -13.89 -17.69 26.58
N PRO A 27 -14.68 -16.76 27.17
CA PRO A 27 -14.70 -15.37 26.69
C PRO A 27 -13.35 -14.67 26.80
N GLY A 28 -12.60 -14.90 27.88
CA GLY A 28 -11.27 -14.34 28.05
C GLY A 28 -10.27 -14.86 27.01
N LEU A 29 -10.35 -16.16 26.70
CA LEU A 29 -9.52 -16.77 25.65
C LEU A 29 -9.89 -16.23 24.26
N VAL A 30 -11.20 -16.13 23.95
CA VAL A 30 -11.68 -15.56 22.69
C VAL A 30 -11.27 -14.10 22.55
N PHE A 31 -11.34 -13.31 23.63
CA PHE A 31 -10.89 -11.92 23.65
C PHE A 31 -9.39 -11.81 23.38
N LEU A 32 -8.56 -12.64 24.03
CA LEU A 32 -7.11 -12.67 23.79
C LEU A 32 -6.78 -13.05 22.34
N LEU A 33 -7.48 -14.04 21.78
CA LEU A 33 -7.31 -14.43 20.38
C LEU A 33 -7.72 -13.31 19.43
N ALA A 34 -8.87 -12.66 19.67
CA ALA A 34 -9.34 -11.55 18.85
C ALA A 34 -8.41 -10.34 18.93
N ALA A 35 -7.92 -10.00 20.12
CA ALA A 35 -6.93 -8.95 20.33
C ALA A 35 -5.60 -9.29 19.64
N GLY A 36 -5.15 -10.55 19.73
CA GLY A 36 -3.97 -11.03 19.02
C GLY A 36 -4.09 -10.91 17.50
N LEU A 37 -5.24 -11.31 16.94
CA LEU A 37 -5.52 -11.16 15.51
C LEU A 37 -5.60 -9.68 15.09
N TRP A 38 -6.21 -8.83 15.92
CA TRP A 38 -6.27 -7.39 15.68
C TRP A 38 -4.87 -6.76 15.67
N VAL A 39 -4.06 -7.03 16.70
CA VAL A 39 -2.69 -6.52 16.78
C VAL A 39 -1.86 -7.05 15.62
N SER A 40 -1.94 -8.35 15.31
CA SER A 40 -1.21 -8.94 14.19
C SER A 40 -1.61 -8.33 12.85
N ALA A 41 -2.90 -8.06 12.63
CA ALA A 41 -3.36 -7.32 11.45
C ALA A 41 -2.74 -5.92 11.38
N THR A 42 -2.67 -5.17 12.49
CA THR A 42 -2.05 -3.84 12.49
C THR A 42 -0.52 -3.86 12.32
N THR A 43 0.18 -4.82 12.91
CA THR A 43 1.66 -4.90 12.87
C THR A 43 2.19 -5.32 11.51
N LEU A 44 1.40 -6.07 10.71
CA LEU A 44 1.78 -6.44 9.35
C LEU A 44 1.78 -5.24 8.38
N HIS A 45 1.01 -4.18 8.65
CA HIS A 45 0.98 -3.00 7.77
C HIS A 45 2.23 -2.12 7.95
N GLU A 46 2.59 -1.76 9.18
CA GLU A 46 3.68 -0.80 9.45
C GLU A 46 5.08 -1.33 9.07
N LEU A 47 5.34 -2.63 9.26
CA LEU A 47 6.64 -3.23 8.92
C LEU A 47 6.82 -3.39 7.40
N SER A 48 5.71 -3.58 6.69
CA SER A 48 5.66 -3.79 5.24
C SER A 48 5.83 -2.47 4.47
N ASP A 49 5.17 -1.41 4.93
CA ASP A 49 5.24 -0.08 4.33
C ASP A 49 6.68 0.46 4.30
N SER A 50 7.48 0.23 5.35
CA SER A 50 8.89 0.63 5.42
C SER A 50 9.79 -0.08 4.39
N ALA A 51 9.47 -1.32 4.03
CA ALA A 51 10.21 -2.06 3.01
C ALA A 51 9.81 -1.61 1.59
N TYR A 52 8.51 -1.42 1.33
CA TYR A 52 8.00 -0.92 0.06
C TYR A 52 8.46 0.52 -0.23
N ASP A 53 8.35 1.42 0.75
CA ASP A 53 8.76 2.81 0.61
C ASP A 53 10.27 2.92 0.34
N ARG A 54 11.08 2.01 0.89
CA ARG A 54 12.52 1.93 0.59
C ARG A 54 12.80 1.52 -0.86
N SER A 55 12.06 0.53 -1.38
CA SER A 55 12.16 0.09 -2.77
C SER A 55 11.77 1.21 -3.73
N LEU A 56 10.61 1.84 -3.49
CA LEU A 56 10.10 2.95 -4.29
C LEU A 56 11.04 4.16 -4.25
N ALA A 57 11.60 4.52 -3.09
CA ALA A 57 12.62 5.56 -2.99
C ALA A 57 13.89 5.22 -3.81
N GLY A 58 14.28 3.95 -3.84
CA GLY A 58 15.37 3.46 -4.69
C GLY A 58 15.08 3.68 -6.17
N ALA A 59 13.87 3.32 -6.61
CA ALA A 59 13.43 3.51 -7.99
C ALA A 59 13.39 5.00 -8.38
N VAL A 60 12.81 5.85 -7.54
CA VAL A 60 12.79 7.31 -7.74
C VAL A 60 14.21 7.88 -7.88
N ARG A 61 15.14 7.46 -7.01
CA ARG A 61 16.55 7.89 -7.12
C ARG A 61 17.21 7.41 -8.41
N ALA A 62 16.97 6.17 -8.81
CA ALA A 62 17.51 5.62 -10.05
C ALA A 62 17.01 6.41 -11.27
N ILE A 63 15.71 6.72 -11.33
CA ILE A 63 15.15 7.57 -12.39
C ILE A 63 15.76 8.96 -12.34
N ASN A 64 15.82 9.57 -11.15
CA ASN A 64 16.37 10.91 -10.97
C ASN A 64 17.80 11.07 -11.51
N LEU A 65 18.64 10.05 -11.33
CA LEU A 65 20.03 10.02 -11.80
C LEU A 65 20.16 9.86 -13.32
N ASN A 66 19.13 9.35 -14.00
CA ASN A 66 19.13 9.10 -15.44
C ASN A 66 18.28 10.11 -16.23
N ILE A 67 17.84 11.20 -15.58
CA ILE A 67 17.20 12.31 -16.27
C ILE A 67 18.29 13.14 -16.95
N SER A 68 18.19 13.24 -18.27
CA SER A 68 19.01 14.11 -19.10
C SER A 68 18.16 15.23 -19.68
N THR A 69 18.70 16.45 -19.70
CA THR A 69 18.10 17.61 -20.39
C THR A 69 18.98 18.12 -21.53
N GLU A 70 19.96 17.33 -21.98
CA GLU A 70 20.97 17.77 -22.96
C GLU A 70 20.38 18.05 -24.34
N SER A 71 19.28 17.40 -24.70
CA SER A 71 18.56 17.61 -25.96
C SER A 71 17.65 18.86 -25.95
N GLY A 72 17.59 19.60 -24.84
CA GLY A 72 16.71 20.76 -24.66
C GLY A 72 15.28 20.41 -24.21
N GLY A 73 14.94 19.13 -24.12
CA GLY A 73 13.73 18.61 -23.48
C GLY A 73 14.04 17.82 -22.20
N VAL A 74 13.05 17.16 -21.61
CA VAL A 74 13.29 16.13 -20.60
C VAL A 74 13.45 14.80 -21.34
N GLY A 75 14.55 14.10 -21.08
CA GLY A 75 14.77 12.72 -21.51
C GLY A 75 15.05 11.86 -20.28
N VAL A 76 14.51 10.65 -20.25
CA VAL A 76 14.83 9.65 -19.24
C VAL A 76 15.44 8.46 -19.94
N GLU A 77 16.73 8.24 -19.73
CA GLU A 77 17.37 7.01 -20.17
C GLU A 77 17.08 5.92 -19.14
N LEU A 78 15.89 5.33 -19.19
CA LEU A 78 15.59 4.16 -18.37
C LEU A 78 16.37 2.97 -18.95
N PRO A 79 17.40 2.41 -18.29
CA PRO A 79 17.98 1.18 -18.75
C PRO A 79 16.92 0.11 -18.53
N TYR A 80 16.31 -0.37 -19.62
CA TYR A 80 15.30 -1.43 -19.62
C TYR A 80 15.60 -2.60 -18.65
N PRO A 81 16.86 -3.05 -18.46
CA PRO A 81 17.20 -4.11 -17.50
C PRO A 81 16.92 -3.77 -16.03
N LEU A 82 16.99 -2.49 -15.64
CA LEU A 82 16.65 -2.06 -14.28
C LEU A 82 15.14 -2.13 -14.06
N PHE A 83 14.34 -1.78 -15.07
CA PHE A 83 12.89 -1.85 -14.97
C PHE A 83 12.36 -3.29 -14.86
N GLU A 84 12.96 -4.25 -15.58
CA GLU A 84 12.62 -5.67 -15.39
C GLU A 84 13.03 -6.19 -14.00
N SER A 85 14.22 -5.80 -13.51
CA SER A 85 14.67 -6.18 -12.17
C SER A 85 13.81 -5.58 -11.07
N PHE A 86 13.37 -4.32 -11.25
CA PHE A 86 12.40 -3.68 -10.35
C PHE A 86 11.05 -4.37 -10.39
N GLN A 87 10.50 -4.68 -11.57
CA GLN A 87 9.24 -5.44 -11.70
C GLN A 87 9.34 -6.86 -11.14
N ALA A 88 10.51 -7.50 -11.21
CA ALA A 88 10.74 -8.84 -10.67
C ALA A 88 10.82 -8.84 -9.14
N THR A 89 11.29 -7.73 -8.54
CA THR A 89 11.38 -7.57 -7.08
C THR A 89 10.10 -6.94 -6.50
N ALA A 90 9.38 -6.17 -7.30
CA ALA A 90 8.10 -5.58 -6.95
C ALA A 90 7.03 -6.66 -6.77
N SER A 91 6.24 -6.50 -5.72
CA SER A 91 5.07 -7.33 -5.46
C SER A 91 3.96 -7.09 -6.49
N GLY A 92 3.92 -5.88 -7.07
CA GLY A 92 2.92 -5.39 -8.00
C GLY A 92 3.42 -4.92 -9.37
N GLU A 93 2.52 -4.32 -10.16
CA GLU A 93 2.87 -3.61 -11.39
C GLU A 93 3.42 -2.22 -11.04
N VAL A 94 4.47 -1.79 -11.75
CA VAL A 94 5.17 -0.53 -11.50
C VAL A 94 4.88 0.46 -12.62
N PHE A 95 4.48 1.67 -12.24
CA PHE A 95 4.22 2.80 -13.13
C PHE A 95 5.19 3.92 -12.81
N PHE A 96 5.46 4.80 -13.78
CA PHE A 96 6.27 5.97 -13.52
C PHE A 96 5.77 7.18 -14.30
N ARG A 97 5.91 8.36 -13.72
CA ARG A 97 5.72 9.63 -14.42
C ARG A 97 6.87 10.56 -14.09
N VAL A 98 7.43 11.19 -15.11
CA VAL A 98 8.36 12.29 -14.97
C VAL A 98 7.74 13.50 -15.64
N SER A 99 7.50 14.56 -14.88
CA SER A 99 6.82 15.76 -15.39
C SER A 99 7.44 17.04 -14.89
N THR A 100 7.23 18.13 -15.63
CA THR A 100 7.45 19.48 -15.09
C THR A 100 6.34 19.83 -14.09
N GLU A 101 6.63 20.69 -13.11
CA GLU A 101 5.64 21.10 -12.09
C GLU A 101 4.45 21.86 -12.71
N ASP A 102 4.64 22.49 -13.88
CA ASP A 102 3.57 23.12 -14.67
C ASP A 102 2.81 22.13 -15.58
N GLY A 103 3.23 20.86 -15.64
CA GLY A 103 2.60 19.81 -16.43
C GLY A 103 2.83 19.90 -17.95
N LEU A 104 3.63 20.85 -18.44
CA LEU A 104 3.88 21.06 -19.87
C LEU A 104 4.69 19.93 -20.52
N VAL A 105 5.53 19.25 -19.75
CA VAL A 105 6.29 18.09 -20.20
C VAL A 105 5.94 16.91 -19.30
N GLN A 106 5.61 15.77 -19.90
CA GLN A 106 5.29 14.53 -19.21
C GLN A 106 5.83 13.32 -19.97
N ILE A 107 6.41 12.38 -19.24
CA ILE A 107 6.93 11.10 -19.74
C ILE A 107 6.41 9.98 -18.85
N GLY A 108 5.96 8.88 -19.45
CA GLY A 108 5.43 7.72 -18.75
C GLY A 108 3.91 7.78 -18.58
N ASP A 109 3.43 7.32 -17.43
CA ASP A 109 2.01 7.20 -17.06
C ASP A 109 1.38 8.57 -16.72
N ALA A 110 1.03 9.34 -17.74
CA ALA A 110 0.47 10.69 -17.60
C ALA A 110 -0.78 10.78 -16.72
N LEU A 111 -1.55 9.69 -16.63
CA LEU A 111 -2.80 9.62 -15.87
C LEU A 111 -2.62 9.24 -14.40
N LEU A 112 -1.37 9.13 -13.90
CA LEU A 112 -1.14 8.95 -12.47
C LEU A 112 -1.84 10.07 -11.68
N PRO A 113 -2.47 9.76 -10.53
CA PRO A 113 -3.06 10.77 -9.67
C PRO A 113 -2.03 11.87 -9.34
N PRO A 114 -2.43 13.15 -9.26
CA PRO A 114 -1.49 14.20 -8.93
C PRO A 114 -1.04 14.08 -7.48
N PRO A 115 0.23 14.40 -7.18
CA PRO A 115 0.73 14.35 -5.82
C PRO A 115 0.14 15.48 -4.96
N PRO A 116 0.06 15.29 -3.63
CA PRO A 116 -0.25 16.37 -2.70
C PRO A 116 0.88 17.42 -2.69
N ALA A 117 0.74 18.49 -1.90
CA ALA A 117 1.75 19.54 -1.83
C ALA A 117 3.15 18.97 -1.50
N LEU A 118 4.13 19.25 -2.39
CA LEU A 118 5.47 18.69 -2.31
C LEU A 118 6.50 19.71 -1.80
N SER A 119 7.34 19.26 -0.86
CA SER A 119 8.59 19.93 -0.51
C SER A 119 9.66 19.63 -1.58
N VAL A 120 10.47 20.63 -1.91
CA VAL A 120 11.61 20.45 -2.82
C VAL A 120 12.71 19.68 -2.08
N GLY A 121 13.27 18.65 -2.72
CA GLY A 121 14.43 17.91 -2.21
C GLY A 121 14.10 16.76 -1.26
N GLU A 122 12.82 16.48 -1.01
CA GLU A 122 12.37 15.37 -0.17
C GLU A 122 11.54 14.37 -0.96
N ILE A 123 11.73 13.07 -0.67
CA ILE A 123 10.87 12.00 -1.20
C ILE A 123 9.69 11.86 -0.25
N SER A 124 8.47 12.01 -0.76
CA SER A 124 7.26 11.74 -0.01
C SER A 124 6.51 10.55 -0.62
N PHE A 125 5.61 9.96 0.17
CA PHE A 125 4.83 8.81 -0.22
C PHE A 125 3.36 9.09 0.00
N TYR A 126 2.51 8.60 -0.91
CA TYR A 126 1.06 8.73 -0.79
C TYR A 126 0.35 7.54 -1.42
N ASP A 127 -0.84 7.25 -0.90
CA ASP A 127 -1.73 6.23 -1.46
C ASP A 127 -2.71 6.88 -2.43
N ALA A 128 -2.97 6.21 -3.55
CA ALA A 128 -3.93 6.67 -4.54
C ALA A 128 -4.61 5.49 -5.24
N THR A 129 -5.51 5.82 -6.17
CA THR A 129 -6.18 4.83 -7.02
C THR A 129 -5.88 5.13 -8.48
N TYR A 130 -5.40 4.12 -9.23
CA TYR A 130 -5.10 4.24 -10.65
C TYR A 130 -5.81 3.13 -11.43
N PHE A 131 -6.80 3.52 -12.25
CA PHE A 131 -7.70 2.59 -12.94
C PHE A 131 -8.35 1.55 -11.99
N ASP A 132 -8.93 2.03 -10.89
CA ASP A 132 -9.56 1.21 -9.84
C ASP A 132 -8.61 0.26 -9.12
N ARG A 133 -7.30 0.51 -9.19
CA ARG A 133 -6.27 -0.23 -8.47
C ARG A 133 -5.69 0.61 -7.35
N PRO A 134 -5.63 0.12 -6.11
CA PRO A 134 -4.89 0.80 -5.06
C PRO A 134 -3.40 0.78 -5.41
N ILE A 135 -2.78 1.96 -5.37
CA ILE A 135 -1.37 2.16 -5.64
C ILE A 135 -0.72 2.94 -4.49
N ARG A 136 0.53 2.58 -4.18
CA ARG A 136 1.44 3.37 -3.35
C ARG A 136 2.38 4.13 -4.26
N VAL A 137 2.51 5.44 -4.08
CA VAL A 137 3.31 6.31 -4.94
C VAL A 137 4.41 6.96 -4.12
N ALA A 138 5.65 6.84 -4.59
CA ALA A 138 6.75 7.69 -4.13
C ALA A 138 6.94 8.84 -5.11
N VAL A 139 7.11 10.04 -4.58
CA VAL A 139 7.23 11.25 -5.37
C VAL A 139 8.41 12.09 -4.88
N PHE A 140 9.14 12.66 -5.82
CA PHE A 140 10.29 13.52 -5.55
C PHE A 140 10.24 14.74 -6.45
N LYS A 141 10.43 15.92 -5.86
CA LYS A 141 10.50 17.20 -6.56
C LYS A 141 11.88 17.81 -6.43
N ARG A 142 12.48 18.24 -7.54
CA ARG A 142 13.72 19.03 -7.53
C ARG A 142 13.73 20.09 -8.63
N PRO A 143 14.51 21.18 -8.49
CA PRO A 143 14.78 22.08 -9.60
C PRO A 143 15.63 21.37 -10.67
N LEU A 144 15.39 21.73 -11.93
CA LEU A 144 16.30 21.41 -13.03
C LEU A 144 17.52 22.34 -12.98
N ASP A 145 18.70 21.79 -13.25
CA ASP A 145 19.96 22.57 -13.25
C ASP A 145 20.01 23.57 -14.41
N ARG A 146 19.27 23.28 -15.49
CA ARG A 146 19.13 24.15 -16.67
C ARG A 146 17.66 24.28 -17.04
N PRO A 147 17.22 25.45 -17.51
CA PRO A 147 15.88 25.61 -18.06
C PRO A 147 15.70 24.72 -19.29
N LEU A 148 14.49 24.17 -19.44
CA LEU A 148 14.10 23.50 -20.67
C LEU A 148 14.00 24.52 -21.82
N TYR A 149 14.08 24.04 -23.05
CA TYR A 149 14.00 24.89 -24.23
C TYR A 149 12.70 25.72 -24.22
N GLY A 150 12.82 27.04 -24.37
CA GLY A 150 11.70 27.97 -24.34
C GLY A 150 11.27 28.44 -22.95
N ALA A 151 11.88 27.94 -21.86
CA ALA A 151 11.59 28.40 -20.52
C ALA A 151 12.51 29.53 -20.06
N SER A 152 11.93 30.57 -19.44
CA SER A 152 12.67 31.72 -18.94
C SER A 152 13.46 31.43 -17.65
N ASN A 153 13.00 30.46 -16.86
CA ASN A 153 13.58 30.08 -15.57
C ASN A 153 13.70 28.55 -15.49
N ALA A 154 14.58 28.09 -14.60
CA ALA A 154 14.67 26.68 -14.24
C ALA A 154 13.34 26.20 -13.64
N GLN A 155 12.75 25.19 -14.26
CA GLN A 155 11.52 24.57 -13.78
C GLN A 155 11.83 23.49 -12.75
N ASN A 156 10.84 23.17 -11.92
CA ASN A 156 10.89 21.99 -11.08
C ASN A 156 10.46 20.77 -11.90
N ILE A 157 11.17 19.66 -11.70
CA ILE A 157 10.79 18.34 -12.18
C ILE A 157 10.21 17.53 -11.02
N VAL A 158 9.14 16.82 -11.32
CA VAL A 158 8.42 15.92 -10.43
C VAL A 158 8.59 14.51 -10.99
N ILE A 159 9.07 13.61 -10.13
CA ILE A 159 9.32 12.21 -10.47
C ILE A 159 8.43 11.37 -9.57
N GLU A 160 7.60 10.54 -10.18
CA GLU A 160 6.65 9.68 -9.51
C GLU A 160 6.90 8.23 -9.92
N VAL A 161 6.94 7.35 -8.94
CA VAL A 161 6.98 5.91 -9.14
C VAL A 161 5.88 5.30 -8.29
N ALA A 162 5.00 4.52 -8.92
CA ALA A 162 3.87 3.89 -8.27
C ALA A 162 3.97 2.37 -8.37
N GLU A 163 3.54 1.67 -7.32
CA GLU A 163 3.38 0.22 -7.31
C GLU A 163 1.96 -0.14 -6.87
N THR A 164 1.35 -1.15 -7.49
CA THR A 164 0.06 -1.69 -7.02
C THR A 164 0.21 -2.44 -5.70
N THR A 165 -0.64 -2.16 -4.72
CA THR A 165 -0.57 -2.78 -3.37
C THR A 165 -1.46 -4.02 -3.20
N GLY A 166 -2.22 -4.41 -4.23
CA GLY A 166 -3.13 -5.55 -4.22
C GLY A 166 -2.51 -6.87 -4.73
N SER A 167 -3.15 -8.02 -4.41
CA SER A 167 -2.75 -9.33 -4.95
C SER A 167 -2.92 -9.40 -6.47
N ARG A 168 -1.91 -9.93 -7.17
CA ARG A 168 -1.93 -10.18 -8.63
C ARG A 168 -3.15 -10.98 -9.09
N GLU A 169 -3.63 -11.92 -8.27
CA GLU A 169 -4.79 -12.76 -8.60
C GLU A 169 -6.11 -11.99 -8.48
N ALA A 170 -6.22 -11.09 -7.50
CA ALA A 170 -7.41 -10.23 -7.34
C ALA A 170 -7.60 -9.32 -8.56
N PHE A 171 -6.49 -8.84 -9.15
CA PHE A 171 -6.51 -8.09 -10.40
C PHE A 171 -6.87 -8.97 -11.61
N ARG A 172 -6.28 -10.17 -11.72
CA ARG A 172 -6.61 -11.08 -12.82
C ARG A 172 -8.11 -11.41 -12.85
N GLN A 173 -8.71 -11.57 -11.68
CA GLN A 173 -10.16 -11.78 -11.54
C GLN A 173 -10.97 -10.51 -11.88
N SER A 174 -10.50 -9.31 -11.52
CA SER A 174 -11.22 -8.07 -11.86
C SER A 174 -11.22 -7.76 -13.37
N LEU A 175 -10.16 -8.12 -14.10
CA LEU A 175 -10.12 -8.00 -15.56
C LEU A 175 -11.15 -8.91 -16.25
N ILE A 176 -11.29 -10.15 -15.79
CA ILE A 176 -12.28 -11.09 -16.34
C ILE A 176 -13.70 -10.56 -16.09
N HIS A 177 -13.96 -9.98 -14.91
CA HIS A 177 -15.28 -9.45 -14.57
C HIS A 177 -15.65 -8.16 -15.33
N ARG A 178 -14.68 -7.42 -15.89
CA ARG A 178 -14.92 -6.25 -16.76
C ARG A 178 -15.05 -6.58 -18.24
N ALA A 179 -14.53 -7.74 -18.66
CA ALA A 179 -14.57 -8.19 -20.05
C ALA A 179 -15.86 -8.94 -20.43
N ILE A 180 -16.76 -9.14 -19.45
CA ILE A 180 -18.10 -9.75 -19.60
C ILE A 180 -19.13 -8.65 -19.39
#